data_AF-A0A1E1EZQ5-F1
#
_entry.id   AF-A0A1E1EZQ5-F1
#
_cell.length_a   1.000
_cell.length_b   1.000
_cell.length_c   1.000
_cell.angle_alpha   90.00
_cell.angle_beta   90.00
_cell.angle_gamma   90.00
#
_symmetry.space_group_name_H-M   'P 1'
#
loop_
_entity.id
_entity.type
_entity.pdbx_description
1 polymer ?
#
loop_
_entity_poly.entity_id
_entity_poly.type
_entity_poly.pdbx_seq_one_letter_code
_entity_poly.pdbx_strand_id
1 'polypeptide(L)'
;MAMGSGMVHCNTMDMGGASQSDDGYALGQGIGALIARGRENSFRKKVGQMLANGDCEGAARFALEKGRLELGADIAKSCKPAPPMASAYINKPPAGGSAAQPASISSAQLESYLRNTAASIQTPVAIDDVTTVSRVEAIGSQLLLTANISKEGMGFTEDQRIRLVNNICAFDGSQPLMQAGASIRIVYIGKDGRQIGSAMATRQQCGF
;
A
#
# COMPACT_ATOMS: atom_id res chain seq x y z
N MET A 1 17.89 61.63 2.08
CA MET A 1 18.65 60.42 2.47
C MET A 1 18.70 60.38 3.99
N ALA A 2 17.99 59.45 4.63
CA ALA A 2 18.17 59.12 6.03
C ALA A 2 17.58 57.71 6.24
N MET A 3 18.47 56.73 6.42
CA MET A 3 18.15 55.36 6.78
C MET A 3 17.82 55.32 8.28
N GLY A 4 16.79 54.58 8.67
CA GLY A 4 16.38 54.45 10.06
C GLY A 4 15.77 53.09 10.40
N SER A 5 16.56 52.31 11.15
CA SER A 5 16.19 51.49 12.31
C SER A 5 15.26 50.27 12.16
N GLY A 6 15.72 49.15 12.75
CA GLY A 6 14.83 48.06 13.16
C GLY A 6 15.50 46.72 13.43
N MET A 7 16.32 46.63 14.48
CA MET A 7 16.85 45.37 15.05
C MET A 7 15.73 44.46 15.54
N VAL A 8 15.86 43.14 15.35
CA VAL A 8 15.29 42.14 16.26
C VAL A 8 16.34 41.04 16.52
N HIS A 9 16.94 41.12 17.70
CA HIS A 9 17.69 40.03 18.34
C HIS A 9 16.68 39.11 19.03
N CYS A 10 16.69 37.81 18.73
CA CYS A 10 16.03 36.81 19.57
C CYS A 10 17.10 36.08 20.39
N ASN A 11 17.28 36.57 21.62
CA ASN A 11 18.01 35.92 22.70
C ASN A 11 17.14 34.82 23.34
N THR A 12 17.81 33.73 23.73
CA THR A 12 17.73 33.08 25.04
C THR A 12 16.36 32.71 25.63
N MET A 13 16.10 31.41 25.69
CA MET A 13 15.45 30.73 26.83
C MET A 13 16.40 29.57 27.17
N ASP A 14 17.21 29.53 28.22
CA ASP A 14 16.95 29.63 29.67
C ASP A 14 15.77 28.78 30.15
N MET A 15 16.10 27.61 30.69
CA MET A 15 15.23 26.77 31.52
C MET A 15 16.11 26.06 32.55
N GLY A 16 16.39 26.77 33.65
CA GLY A 16 17.01 26.23 34.86
C GLY A 16 16.05 26.23 36.05
N GLY A 17 15.94 25.08 36.73
CA GLY A 17 15.52 24.95 38.14
C GLY A 17 14.03 24.62 38.38
N ALA A 18 13.64 23.80 39.37
CA ALA A 18 14.37 23.07 40.40
C ALA A 18 13.42 22.09 41.15
N SER A 19 14.03 21.16 41.89
CA SER A 19 13.58 20.55 43.16
C SER A 19 12.50 19.46 43.13
N GLN A 20 12.86 18.18 43.35
CA GLN A 20 13.12 17.48 44.63
C GLN A 20 11.84 17.02 45.35
N SER A 21 11.63 15.70 45.36
CA SER A 21 11.30 14.89 46.55
C SER A 21 11.53 13.41 46.24
N ASP A 22 12.44 12.81 47.01
CA ASP A 22 12.62 11.38 47.25
C ASP A 22 11.31 10.72 47.68
N ASP A 23 11.01 9.53 47.14
CA ASP A 23 10.51 8.39 47.91
C ASP A 23 10.66 7.12 47.05
N GLY A 24 11.45 6.18 47.55
CA GLY A 24 11.93 5.03 46.81
C GLY A 24 10.82 4.06 46.38
N TYR A 25 10.72 3.81 45.08
CA TYR A 25 10.06 2.61 44.56
C TYR A 25 10.74 2.12 43.27
N ALA A 26 11.24 0.89 43.36
CA ALA A 26 11.46 -0.07 42.28
C ALA A 26 12.32 0.37 41.07
N LEU A 27 13.54 -0.17 41.06
CA LEU A 27 14.51 -0.32 39.96
C LEU A 27 13.98 -1.06 38.70
N GLY A 28 12.66 -1.03 38.43
CA GLY A 28 11.99 -1.67 37.29
C GLY A 28 11.19 -0.72 36.38
N GLN A 29 11.05 0.58 36.68
CA GLN A 29 10.18 1.48 35.91
C GLN A 29 10.88 2.33 34.82
N GLY A 30 12.20 2.51 34.85
CA GLY A 30 12.91 3.41 33.92
C GLY A 30 12.90 2.99 32.45
N ILE A 31 13.03 1.69 32.17
CA ILE A 31 13.00 1.15 30.80
C ILE A 31 11.56 0.96 30.32
N GLY A 32 10.64 0.59 31.22
CA GLY A 32 9.21 0.45 30.91
C GLY A 32 8.56 1.76 30.43
N ALA A 33 8.90 2.90 31.05
CA ALA A 33 8.38 4.21 30.66
C ALA A 33 8.92 4.69 29.31
N LEU A 34 10.18 4.36 28.96
CA LEU A 34 10.76 4.64 27.66
C LEU A 34 10.19 3.74 26.56
N ILE A 35 9.94 2.45 26.86
CA ILE A 35 9.25 1.53 25.95
C ILE A 35 7.79 1.95 25.75
N ALA A 36 7.11 2.44 26.78
CA ALA A 36 5.76 2.99 26.69
C ALA A 36 5.71 4.27 25.83
N ARG A 37 6.65 5.21 26.02
CA ARG A 37 6.76 6.42 25.18
C ARG A 37 7.14 6.11 23.73
N GLY A 38 8.02 5.14 23.49
CA GLY A 38 8.41 4.73 22.14
C GLY A 38 7.25 4.12 21.35
N ARG A 39 6.45 3.26 22.00
CA ARG A 39 5.27 2.64 21.40
C ARG A 39 4.19 3.66 21.04
N GLU A 40 4.03 4.71 21.85
CA GLU A 40 3.05 5.77 21.58
C GLU A 40 3.43 6.62 20.35
N ASN A 41 4.70 6.96 20.18
CA ASN A 41 5.15 7.72 19.00
C ASN A 41 4.99 6.92 17.70
N SER A 42 5.30 5.62 17.71
CA SER A 42 5.07 4.76 16.56
C SER A 42 3.59 4.60 16.23
N PHE A 43 2.74 4.50 17.26
CA PHE A 43 1.29 4.43 17.09
C PHE A 43 0.74 5.70 16.44
N ARG A 44 1.07 6.89 16.96
CA ARG A 44 0.61 8.17 16.39
C ARG A 44 1.08 8.37 14.96
N LYS A 45 2.34 8.03 14.66
CA LYS A 45 2.89 8.12 13.30
C LYS A 45 2.14 7.20 12.32
N LYS A 46 1.80 5.99 12.75
CA LYS A 46 1.09 5.01 11.91
C LYS A 46 -0.38 5.39 11.70
N VAL A 47 -1.08 5.81 12.75
CA VAL A 47 -2.46 6.31 12.66
C VAL A 47 -2.51 7.57 11.79
N GLY A 48 -1.59 8.51 11.99
CA GLY A 48 -1.48 9.72 11.15
C GLY A 48 -1.23 9.40 9.68
N GLN A 49 -0.38 8.40 9.39
CA GLN A 49 -0.14 7.95 8.01
C GLN A 49 -1.38 7.29 7.39
N MET A 50 -2.13 6.48 8.15
CA MET A 50 -3.39 5.88 7.69
C MET A 50 -4.44 6.95 7.38
N LEU A 51 -4.59 7.94 8.27
CA LEU A 51 -5.50 9.07 8.06
C LEU A 51 -5.09 9.93 6.86
N ALA A 52 -3.80 10.21 6.69
CA ALA A 52 -3.28 10.95 5.53
C ALA A 52 -3.52 10.22 4.20
N ASN A 53 -3.55 8.89 4.21
CA ASN A 53 -3.86 8.07 3.05
C ASN A 53 -5.37 7.91 2.79
N GLY A 54 -6.23 8.52 3.62
CA GLY A 54 -7.69 8.36 3.54
C GLY A 54 -8.23 7.04 4.11
N ASP A 55 -7.39 6.23 4.76
CA ASP A 55 -7.77 4.96 5.39
C ASP A 55 -8.30 5.18 6.82
N CYS A 56 -9.48 5.78 6.86
CA CYS A 56 -10.19 6.21 8.04
C CYS A 56 -10.62 5.00 8.93
N GLU A 57 -11.13 3.94 8.29
CA GLU A 57 -11.55 2.70 8.96
C GLU A 57 -10.36 1.89 9.48
N GLY A 58 -9.28 1.79 8.70
CA GLY A 58 -8.06 1.10 9.11
C GLY A 58 -7.42 1.76 10.32
N ALA A 59 -7.38 3.10 10.35
CA ALA A 59 -6.91 3.88 11.50
C ALA A 59 -7.73 3.59 12.77
N ALA A 60 -9.06 3.57 12.66
CA ALA A 60 -9.96 3.29 13.78
C ALA A 60 -9.76 1.85 14.32
N ARG A 61 -9.73 0.84 13.44
CA ARG A 61 -9.51 -0.56 13.85
C ARG A 61 -8.14 -0.76 14.49
N PHE A 62 -7.10 -0.12 13.97
CA PHE A 62 -5.77 -0.19 14.54
C PHE A 62 -5.72 0.44 15.95
N ALA A 63 -6.44 1.53 16.18
CA ALA A 63 -6.57 2.14 17.51
C ALA A 63 -7.30 1.22 18.51
N LEU A 64 -8.39 0.58 18.09
CA LEU A 64 -9.13 -0.37 18.92
C LEU A 64 -8.28 -1.60 19.27
N GLU A 65 -7.57 -2.17 18.29
CA GLU A 65 -6.70 -3.35 18.50
C GLU A 65 -5.56 -3.08 19.48
N LYS A 66 -5.05 -1.83 19.51
CA LYS A 66 -4.04 -1.40 20.48
C LYS A 66 -4.62 -0.97 21.83
N GLY A 67 -5.91 -1.24 22.08
CA GLY A 67 -6.59 -0.96 23.35
C GLY A 67 -6.87 0.53 23.58
N ARG A 68 -6.81 1.37 22.55
CA ARG A 68 -7.15 2.80 22.60
C ARG A 68 -8.61 2.98 22.17
N LEU A 69 -9.52 2.42 22.95
CA LEU A 69 -10.95 2.33 22.65
C LEU A 69 -11.58 3.71 22.37
N GLU A 70 -11.26 4.71 23.18
CA GLU A 70 -11.81 6.06 23.04
C GLU A 70 -11.34 6.73 21.74
N LEU A 71 -10.04 6.66 21.44
CA LEU A 71 -9.49 7.23 20.21
C LEU A 71 -10.03 6.51 18.97
N GLY A 72 -10.16 5.19 19.01
CA GLY A 72 -10.72 4.41 17.91
C GLY A 72 -12.18 4.78 17.63
N ALA A 73 -12.98 5.00 18.68
CA ALA A 73 -14.36 5.45 18.54
C ALA A 73 -14.46 6.89 18.01
N ASP A 74 -13.59 7.79 18.45
CA ASP A 74 -13.55 9.19 17.97
C ASP A 74 -13.15 9.28 16.49
N ILE A 75 -12.15 8.49 16.07
CA ILE A 75 -11.76 8.37 14.66
C ILE A 75 -12.93 7.82 13.85
N ALA A 76 -13.57 6.73 14.29
CA ALA A 76 -14.71 6.15 13.58
C ALA A 76 -15.89 7.13 13.43
N LYS A 77 -16.14 7.96 14.45
CA LYS A 77 -17.23 8.95 14.46
C LYS A 77 -16.92 10.19 13.61
N SER A 78 -15.66 10.60 13.55
CA SER A 78 -15.20 11.75 12.73
C SER A 78 -15.06 11.40 11.25
N CYS A 79 -14.89 10.12 10.92
CA CYS A 79 -15.00 9.61 9.56
C CYS A 79 -16.47 9.66 9.10
N LYS A 80 -16.92 10.82 8.63
CA LYS A 80 -18.12 10.89 7.77
C LYS A 80 -17.77 10.15 6.47
N PRO A 81 -18.44 9.03 6.13
CA PRO A 81 -18.32 8.50 4.78
C PRO A 81 -18.73 9.63 3.83
N ALA A 82 -17.93 9.87 2.79
CA ALA A 82 -18.36 10.75 1.71
C ALA A 82 -19.74 10.24 1.23
N PRO A 83 -20.76 11.12 1.11
CA PRO A 83 -22.10 10.66 0.80
C PRO A 83 -22.08 9.85 -0.51
N PRO A 84 -22.81 8.73 -0.57
CA PRO A 84 -22.93 7.98 -1.81
C PRO A 84 -23.62 8.90 -2.82
N MET A 85 -22.89 9.34 -3.84
CA MET A 85 -23.52 9.95 -5.02
C MET A 85 -24.41 8.86 -5.61
N ALA A 86 -25.71 9.09 -5.43
CA ALA A 86 -26.77 8.12 -5.65
C ALA A 86 -26.78 7.63 -7.10
N SER A 87 -26.94 6.32 -7.22
CA SER A 87 -27.57 5.68 -8.37
C SER A 87 -28.87 6.40 -8.74
N ALA A 88 -28.94 6.86 -9.99
CA ALA A 88 -30.19 6.97 -10.73
C ALA A 88 -29.87 6.63 -12.20
N TYR A 89 -30.87 6.14 -12.92
CA TYR A 89 -30.87 5.54 -14.26
C TYR A 89 -30.56 4.03 -14.25
N ILE A 90 -31.52 3.18 -13.88
CA ILE A 90 -32.70 2.73 -14.65
C ILE A 90 -32.31 1.95 -15.92
N ASN A 91 -32.71 0.68 -15.89
CA ASN A 91 -32.83 -0.28 -16.99
C ASN A 91 -33.15 0.35 -18.36
N LYS A 92 -32.36 0.01 -19.40
CA LYS A 92 -32.78 -0.47 -20.74
C LYS A 92 -31.55 -0.51 -21.69
N PRO A 93 -31.09 -1.67 -22.20
CA PRO A 93 -30.17 -1.68 -23.35
C PRO A 93 -30.96 -1.34 -24.62
N PRO A 94 -30.41 -0.55 -25.55
CA PRO A 94 -29.51 -1.14 -26.56
C PRO A 94 -28.34 -0.26 -27.04
N ALA A 95 -27.34 -0.97 -27.58
CA ALA A 95 -26.42 -0.60 -28.66
C ALA A 95 -26.01 0.87 -28.84
N GLY A 96 -24.75 1.18 -28.54
CA GLY A 96 -24.11 2.42 -28.94
C GLY A 96 -23.06 2.85 -27.92
N GLY A 97 -21.80 2.90 -28.35
CA GLY A 97 -20.63 3.01 -27.48
C GLY A 97 -20.62 4.19 -26.50
N SER A 98 -19.94 3.98 -25.38
CA SER A 98 -19.34 5.02 -24.55
C SER A 98 -18.28 4.40 -23.64
N ALA A 99 -17.16 5.11 -23.51
CA ALA A 99 -15.96 4.69 -22.80
C ALA A 99 -16.27 4.27 -21.36
N ALA A 100 -15.82 3.07 -21.00
CA ALA A 100 -15.92 2.52 -19.66
C ALA A 100 -15.11 3.39 -18.69
N GLN A 101 -15.79 4.07 -17.77
CA GLN A 101 -15.13 4.58 -16.57
C GLN A 101 -14.69 3.36 -15.73
N PRO A 102 -13.43 3.32 -15.23
CA PRO A 102 -12.96 2.20 -14.44
C PRO A 102 -13.75 2.16 -13.13
N ALA A 103 -14.54 1.11 -12.94
CA ALA A 103 -15.17 0.80 -11.66
C ALA A 103 -14.05 0.67 -10.61
N SER A 104 -14.11 1.48 -9.55
CA SER A 104 -13.15 1.39 -8.45
C SER A 104 -13.34 0.06 -7.73
N ILE A 105 -12.31 -0.79 -7.78
CA ILE A 105 -12.32 -2.08 -7.10
C ILE A 105 -12.15 -1.83 -5.61
N SER A 106 -13.15 -2.17 -4.80
CA SER A 106 -13.02 -2.10 -3.35
C SER A 106 -12.06 -3.18 -2.84
N SER A 107 -11.35 -2.91 -1.74
CA SER A 107 -10.43 -3.88 -1.13
C SER A 107 -11.13 -5.20 -0.75
N ALA A 108 -12.39 -5.14 -0.32
CA ALA A 108 -13.23 -6.30 -0.02
C ALA A 108 -13.57 -7.15 -1.25
N GLN A 109 -13.62 -6.54 -2.44
CA GLN A 109 -13.90 -7.24 -3.71
C GLN A 109 -12.63 -7.63 -4.46
N LEU A 110 -11.47 -7.09 -4.07
CA LEU A 110 -10.22 -7.27 -4.78
C LEU A 110 -9.84 -8.76 -4.93
N GLU A 111 -9.90 -9.53 -3.85
CA GLU A 111 -9.52 -10.94 -3.91
C GLU A 111 -10.41 -11.75 -4.85
N SER A 112 -11.73 -11.49 -4.83
CA SER A 112 -12.67 -12.10 -5.77
C SER A 112 -12.37 -11.68 -7.21
N TYR A 113 -12.10 -10.40 -7.42
CA TYR A 113 -11.72 -9.86 -8.72
C TYR A 113 -10.42 -10.49 -9.26
N LEU A 114 -9.40 -10.63 -8.41
CA LEU A 114 -8.13 -11.26 -8.79
C LEU A 114 -8.31 -12.74 -9.09
N ARG A 115 -9.12 -13.47 -8.30
CA ARG A 115 -9.47 -14.87 -8.59
C ARG A 115 -10.18 -15.02 -9.94
N ASN A 116 -11.16 -14.16 -10.21
CA ASN A 116 -11.88 -14.18 -11.49
C ASN A 116 -10.94 -13.81 -12.66
N THR A 117 -10.08 -12.82 -12.46
CA THR A 117 -9.05 -12.43 -13.44
C THR A 117 -8.11 -13.60 -13.73
N ALA A 118 -7.57 -14.24 -12.69
CA ALA A 118 -6.70 -15.42 -12.84
C ALA A 118 -7.39 -16.57 -13.59
N ALA A 119 -8.66 -16.86 -13.26
CA ALA A 119 -9.45 -17.89 -13.93
C ALA A 119 -9.82 -17.55 -15.37
N SER A 120 -9.91 -16.26 -15.72
CA SER A 120 -10.23 -15.80 -17.07
C SER A 120 -9.04 -15.89 -18.04
N ILE A 121 -7.81 -15.94 -17.51
CA ILE A 121 -6.60 -16.04 -18.33
C ILE A 121 -6.41 -17.49 -18.73
N GLN A 122 -6.65 -17.79 -20.00
CA GLN A 122 -6.41 -19.13 -20.56
C GLN A 122 -4.90 -19.38 -20.62
N THR A 123 -4.39 -20.30 -19.81
CA THR A 123 -2.98 -20.73 -19.88
C THR A 123 -2.89 -22.11 -20.55
N PRO A 124 -1.80 -22.42 -21.30
CA PRO A 124 -0.61 -21.59 -21.50
C PRO A 124 -0.79 -20.45 -22.52
N VAL A 125 -0.13 -19.30 -22.29
CA VAL A 125 -0.06 -18.15 -23.23
C VAL A 125 1.39 -17.86 -23.58
N ALA A 126 1.72 -17.88 -24.87
CA ALA A 126 3.01 -17.36 -25.33
C ALA A 126 2.99 -15.83 -25.30
N ILE A 127 3.93 -15.21 -24.57
CA ILE A 127 4.12 -13.75 -24.58
C ILE A 127 5.07 -13.37 -25.74
N ASP A 128 6.07 -14.21 -25.98
CA ASP A 128 7.08 -14.07 -27.02
C ASP A 128 7.63 -15.45 -27.42
N ASP A 129 8.60 -15.50 -28.32
CA ASP A 129 9.20 -16.74 -28.83
C ASP A 129 9.89 -17.60 -27.76
N VAL A 130 10.26 -17.02 -26.63
CA VAL A 130 11.05 -17.69 -25.57
C VAL A 130 10.34 -17.76 -24.22
N THR A 131 9.20 -17.09 -24.05
CA THR A 131 8.50 -16.95 -22.76
C THR A 131 7.04 -17.37 -22.89
N THR A 132 6.63 -18.35 -22.08
CA THR A 132 5.24 -18.82 -22.01
C THR A 132 4.72 -18.73 -20.59
N VAL A 133 3.63 -17.99 -20.36
CA VAL A 133 2.91 -18.03 -19.08
C VAL A 133 2.20 -19.36 -18.97
N SER A 134 2.64 -20.19 -18.04
CA SER A 134 2.11 -21.53 -17.83
C SER A 134 1.01 -21.58 -16.77
N ARG A 135 0.99 -20.60 -15.87
CA ARG A 135 0.01 -20.55 -14.78
C ARG A 135 -0.22 -19.12 -14.31
N VAL A 136 -1.47 -18.81 -13.98
CA VAL A 136 -1.85 -17.59 -13.27
C VAL A 136 -2.71 -17.98 -12.07
N GLU A 137 -2.33 -17.49 -10.89
CA GLU A 137 -2.99 -17.78 -9.62
C GLU A 137 -3.23 -16.49 -8.85
N ALA A 138 -4.34 -16.42 -8.12
CA ALA A 138 -4.60 -15.34 -7.17
C ALA A 138 -4.41 -15.86 -5.74
N ILE A 139 -3.53 -15.22 -4.98
CA ILE A 139 -3.19 -15.56 -3.60
C ILE A 139 -3.45 -14.32 -2.74
N GLY A 140 -4.64 -14.24 -2.14
CA GLY A 140 -5.08 -13.03 -1.42
C GLY A 140 -5.15 -11.83 -2.36
N SER A 141 -4.43 -10.75 -2.03
CA SER A 141 -4.30 -9.56 -2.89
C SER A 141 -3.17 -9.65 -3.92
N GLN A 142 -2.53 -10.80 -4.10
CA GLN A 142 -1.44 -10.98 -5.05
C GLN A 142 -1.90 -11.78 -6.27
N LEU A 143 -1.61 -11.29 -7.47
CA LEU A 143 -1.66 -12.06 -8.71
C LEU A 143 -0.27 -12.65 -8.99
N LEU A 144 -0.16 -13.97 -8.98
CA LEU A 144 1.07 -14.71 -9.26
C LEU A 144 1.03 -15.28 -10.69
N LEU A 145 1.97 -14.86 -11.52
CA LEU A 145 2.16 -15.40 -12.87
C LEU A 145 3.42 -16.25 -12.88
N THR A 146 3.32 -17.48 -13.36
CA THR A 146 4.47 -18.37 -13.58
C THR A 146 4.76 -18.44 -15.07
N ALA A 147 5.92 -17.94 -15.48
CA ALA A 147 6.38 -17.94 -16.86
C ALA A 147 7.52 -18.93 -17.05
N ASN A 148 7.42 -19.80 -18.04
CA ASN A 148 8.48 -20.72 -18.44
C ASN A 148 9.32 -20.09 -19.55
N ILE A 149 10.64 -20.15 -19.41
CA ILE A 149 11.60 -19.69 -20.41
C ILE A 149 12.18 -20.90 -21.14
N SER A 150 11.97 -20.94 -22.45
CA SER A 150 12.42 -22.04 -23.33
C SER A 150 13.93 -21.98 -23.61
N LYS A 151 14.54 -20.80 -23.48
CA LYS A 151 15.95 -20.54 -23.79
C LYS A 151 16.86 -20.86 -22.60
N GLU A 152 17.83 -21.74 -22.81
CA GLU A 152 18.85 -22.07 -21.80
C GLU A 152 19.84 -20.94 -21.58
N GLY A 153 20.40 -20.85 -20.37
CA GLY A 153 21.43 -19.88 -20.02
C GLY A 153 20.96 -18.42 -19.93
N MET A 154 19.66 -18.14 -20.05
CA MET A 154 19.12 -16.82 -19.72
C MET A 154 19.19 -16.63 -18.21
N GLY A 155 20.09 -15.74 -17.77
CA GLY A 155 20.07 -15.22 -16.40
C GLY A 155 19.01 -14.13 -16.25
N PHE A 156 18.43 -14.02 -15.05
CA PHE A 156 17.54 -12.92 -14.69
C PHE A 156 18.36 -11.80 -14.06
N THR A 157 18.67 -10.76 -14.82
CA THR A 157 19.48 -9.63 -14.33
C THR A 157 18.62 -8.58 -13.62
N GLU A 158 19.26 -7.73 -12.84
CA GLU A 158 18.58 -6.62 -12.16
C GLU A 158 17.94 -5.65 -13.17
N ASP A 159 18.60 -5.36 -14.29
CA ASP A 159 18.03 -4.54 -15.37
C ASP A 159 16.75 -5.15 -15.96
N GLN A 160 16.72 -6.48 -16.12
CA GLN A 160 15.52 -7.18 -16.59
C GLN A 160 14.40 -7.12 -15.54
N ARG A 161 14.74 -7.24 -14.26
CA ARG A 161 13.77 -7.06 -13.15
C ARG A 161 13.14 -5.67 -13.20
N ILE A 162 13.95 -4.62 -13.36
CA ILE A 162 13.48 -3.23 -13.44
C ILE A 162 12.61 -3.03 -14.68
N ARG A 163 13.03 -3.50 -15.85
CA ARG A 163 12.23 -3.44 -17.09
C ARG A 163 10.88 -4.16 -16.93
N LEU A 164 10.87 -5.32 -16.27
CA LEU A 164 9.63 -6.05 -16.03
C LEU A 164 8.68 -5.26 -15.12
N VAL A 165 9.18 -4.73 -14.01
CA VAL A 165 8.36 -3.90 -13.12
C VAL A 165 7.78 -2.71 -13.89
N ASN A 166 8.59 -2.02 -14.69
CA ASN A 166 8.13 -0.90 -15.52
C ASN A 166 7.04 -1.33 -16.52
N ASN A 167 7.20 -2.49 -17.17
CA ASN A 167 6.19 -3.01 -18.09
C ASN A 167 4.87 -3.34 -17.37
N ILE A 168 4.94 -3.91 -16.16
CA ILE A 168 3.74 -4.16 -15.35
C ILE A 168 3.08 -2.83 -14.97
N CYS A 169 3.87 -1.83 -14.54
CA CYS A 169 3.37 -0.50 -14.18
C CYS A 169 2.75 0.24 -15.38
N ALA A 170 3.25 0.00 -16.60
CA ALA A 170 2.74 0.59 -17.83
C ALA A 170 1.51 -0.13 -18.41
N PHE A 171 1.13 -1.28 -17.87
CA PHE A 171 -0.06 -2.01 -18.33
C PHE A 171 -1.34 -1.32 -17.84
N ASP A 172 -2.22 -0.91 -18.76
CA ASP A 172 -3.43 -0.12 -18.44
C ASP A 172 -4.33 -0.75 -17.37
N GLY A 173 -4.38 -2.09 -17.32
CA GLY A 173 -5.16 -2.82 -16.31
C GLY A 173 -4.52 -2.89 -14.92
N SER A 174 -3.25 -2.52 -14.77
CA SER A 174 -2.52 -2.71 -13.51
C SER A 174 -2.76 -1.58 -12.51
N GLN A 175 -2.92 -0.34 -12.98
CA GLN A 175 -3.16 0.82 -12.14
C GLN A 175 -4.38 0.66 -11.22
N PRO A 176 -5.60 0.35 -11.70
CA PRO A 176 -6.76 0.18 -10.81
C PRO A 176 -6.59 -0.97 -9.82
N LEU A 177 -5.89 -2.05 -10.19
CA LEU A 177 -5.59 -3.17 -9.31
C LEU A 177 -4.64 -2.76 -8.18
N MET A 178 -3.54 -2.10 -8.52
CA MET A 178 -2.55 -1.67 -7.54
C MET A 178 -3.08 -0.57 -6.62
N GLN A 179 -3.93 0.33 -7.14
CA GLN A 179 -4.63 1.33 -6.33
C GLN A 179 -5.57 0.69 -5.31
N ALA A 180 -6.21 -0.42 -5.68
CA ALA A 180 -7.04 -1.22 -4.77
C ALA A 180 -6.23 -2.05 -3.76
N GLY A 181 -4.89 -2.06 -3.85
CA GLY A 181 -3.99 -2.77 -2.95
C GLY A 181 -3.46 -4.10 -3.49
N ALA A 182 -3.62 -4.38 -4.78
CA ALA A 182 -3.05 -5.58 -5.39
C ALA A 182 -1.53 -5.49 -5.55
N SER A 183 -0.89 -6.65 -5.55
CA SER A 183 0.48 -6.82 -6.03
C SER A 183 0.49 -7.81 -7.19
N ILE A 184 1.38 -7.59 -8.15
CA ILE A 184 1.58 -8.48 -9.29
C ILE A 184 2.98 -9.05 -9.19
N ARG A 185 3.09 -10.38 -9.10
CA ARG A 185 4.36 -11.09 -9.01
C ARG A 185 4.50 -12.02 -10.21
N ILE A 186 5.63 -11.93 -10.89
CA ILE A 186 5.98 -12.81 -12.01
C ILE A 186 7.20 -13.63 -11.60
N VAL A 187 7.11 -14.95 -11.71
CA VAL A 187 8.19 -15.89 -11.45
C VAL A 187 8.59 -16.55 -12.76
N TYR A 188 9.88 -16.47 -13.10
CA TYR A 188 10.43 -17.11 -14.29
C TYR A 188 11.07 -18.45 -13.91
N ILE A 189 10.61 -19.49 -14.59
CA ILE A 189 11.09 -20.86 -14.45
C ILE A 189 11.86 -21.23 -15.72
N GLY A 190 13.06 -21.76 -15.55
CA GLY A 190 13.87 -22.25 -16.65
C GLY A 190 13.36 -23.57 -17.20
N LYS A 191 13.93 -23.96 -18.35
CA LYS A 191 13.67 -25.27 -18.96
C LYS A 191 14.00 -26.46 -18.04
N ASP A 192 14.91 -26.28 -17.09
CA ASP A 192 15.27 -27.25 -16.05
C ASP A 192 14.28 -27.30 -14.87
N GLY A 193 13.22 -26.49 -14.92
CA GLY A 193 12.22 -26.37 -13.85
C GLY A 193 12.67 -25.52 -12.66
N ARG A 194 13.86 -24.93 -12.69
CA ARG A 194 14.36 -24.08 -11.60
C ARG A 194 13.91 -22.65 -11.78
N GLN A 195 13.70 -21.96 -10.66
CA GLN A 195 13.45 -20.53 -10.70
C GLN A 195 14.71 -19.78 -11.13
N ILE A 196 14.63 -19.07 -12.26
CA ILE A 196 15.70 -18.20 -12.76
C ILE A 196 15.62 -16.83 -12.10
N GLY A 197 14.41 -16.35 -11.82
CA GLY A 197 14.21 -15.05 -11.20
C GLY A 197 12.75 -14.73 -10.91
N SER A 198 12.52 -13.58 -10.28
CA SER A 198 11.17 -13.06 -10.09
C SER A 198 11.17 -11.54 -9.97
N ALA A 199 10.10 -10.89 -10.41
CA ALA A 199 9.83 -9.50 -10.07
C ALA A 199 8.46 -9.38 -9.42
N MET A 200 8.33 -8.38 -8.56
CA MET A 200 7.07 -7.98 -7.97
C MET A 200 6.89 -6.50 -8.25
N ALA A 201 5.70 -6.14 -8.71
CA ALA A 201 5.24 -4.77 -8.88
C ALA A 201 4.11 -4.50 -7.88
N THR A 202 4.21 -3.35 -7.23
CA THR A 202 3.27 -2.85 -6.24
C THR A 202 3.03 -1.38 -6.51
N ARG A 203 1.99 -0.83 -5.89
CA ARG A 203 1.69 0.60 -5.95
C ARG A 203 2.91 1.49 -5.70
N GLN A 204 3.69 1.18 -4.67
CA GLN A 204 4.90 1.95 -4.29
C GLN A 204 5.98 1.93 -5.37
N GLN A 205 6.13 0.82 -6.09
CA GLN A 205 7.13 0.70 -7.16
C GLN A 205 6.69 1.42 -8.43
N CYS A 206 5.38 1.50 -8.68
CA CYS A 206 4.84 2.18 -9.86
C CYS A 206 4.59 3.68 -9.67
N GLY A 207 4.58 4.18 -8.42
CA GLY A 207 4.45 5.61 -8.14
C GLY A 207 3.03 6.18 -8.21
N PHE A 208 2.01 5.33 -8.04
CA PHE A 208 0.59 5.72 -7.98
C PHE A 208 0.06 5.86 -6.55
#